data_AF-A0AB33VD72-F1
#
_entry.id   AF-A0AB33VD72-F1
#
_cell.length_a   1.000
_cell.length_b   1.000
_cell.length_c   1.000
_cell.angle_alpha   90.00
_cell.angle_beta   90.00
_cell.angle_gamma   90.00
#
_symmetry.space_group_name_H-M   'P 1'
#
loop_
_entity.id
_entity.type
_entity.pdbx_description
1 polymer ?
#
loop_
_entity_poly.entity_id
_entity_poly.type
_entity_poly.pdbx_seq_one_letter_code
_entity_poly.pdbx_strand_id
1 'polypeptide(L)'
;MDNIEKEIQSMGLTAPRVTPADIEANIASEHYFTAEDGMMAGRDGRGHFRDRHPSLHLLTFCVLVLRNGFTVTGESACASPENFNAEIGRKIARQNAAQKVWPLMGYALRDALHAAT
;
A
#
# COMPACT_ATOMS: atom_id res chain seq x y z
N MET A 1 -6.73 8.97 10.58
CA MET A 1 -6.66 10.10 9.62
C MET A 1 -7.93 10.94 9.66
N ASP A 2 -9.09 10.33 9.91
CA ASP A 2 -10.38 11.02 10.09
C ASP A 2 -10.36 12.19 11.08
N ASN A 3 -9.48 12.12 12.10
CA ASN A 3 -9.35 13.22 13.07
C ASN A 3 -8.73 14.49 12.47
N ILE A 4 -7.78 14.35 11.53
CA ILE A 4 -7.12 15.50 10.88
C ILE A 4 -8.07 16.15 9.87
N GLU A 5 -8.83 15.34 9.13
CA GLU A 5 -9.81 15.86 8.15
C GLU A 5 -10.91 16.67 8.85
N LYS A 6 -11.40 16.21 10.01
CA LYS A 6 -12.35 16.98 10.83
C LYS A 6 -11.77 18.31 11.30
N GLU A 7 -10.49 18.34 11.69
CA GLU A 7 -9.80 19.56 12.11
C GLU A 7 -9.69 20.57 10.95
N ILE A 8 -9.28 20.13 9.76
CA ILE A 8 -9.22 20.95 8.54
C ILE A 8 -10.58 21.59 8.24
N GLN A 9 -11.65 20.80 8.31
CA GLN A 9 -13.02 21.28 8.10
C GLN A 9 -13.42 22.31 9.17
N SER A 10 -13.09 22.06 10.45
CA SER A 10 -13.39 22.99 11.54
C SER A 10 -12.68 24.34 11.39
N MET A 11 -11.54 24.37 10.70
CA MET A 11 -10.78 25.58 10.37
C MET A 11 -11.30 26.30 9.10
N GLY A 12 -12.33 25.79 8.43
CA GLY A 12 -12.89 26.40 7.23
C GLY A 12 -12.00 26.29 5.99
N LEU A 13 -11.04 25.34 5.97
CA LEU A 13 -10.12 25.13 4.86
C LEU A 13 -10.80 24.29 3.76
N THR A 14 -11.46 24.96 2.82
CA THR A 14 -12.35 24.35 1.81
C THR A 14 -11.73 24.16 0.42
N ALA A 15 -10.44 24.48 0.24
CA ALA A 15 -9.76 24.27 -1.03
C ALA A 15 -9.75 22.78 -1.45
N PRO A 16 -9.77 22.46 -2.76
CA PRO A 16 -9.70 21.09 -3.23
C PRO A 16 -8.48 20.34 -2.68
N ARG A 17 -8.69 19.14 -2.17
CA ARG A 17 -7.65 18.26 -1.61
C ARG A 17 -8.09 16.81 -1.72
N VAL A 18 -7.12 15.91 -1.67
CA VAL A 18 -7.37 14.48 -1.51
C VAL A 18 -7.79 14.19 -0.06
N THR A 19 -8.77 13.32 0.13
CA THR A 19 -9.22 12.85 1.44
C THR A 19 -8.90 11.36 1.64
N PRO A 20 -8.92 10.84 2.88
CA PRO A 20 -8.82 9.40 3.10
C PRO A 20 -9.86 8.59 2.32
N ALA A 21 -11.09 9.10 2.20
CA ALA A 21 -12.15 8.45 1.44
C ALA A 21 -11.84 8.37 -0.06
N ASP A 22 -11.19 9.39 -0.62
CA ASP A 22 -10.78 9.38 -2.03
C ASP A 22 -9.71 8.32 -2.29
N ILE A 23 -8.76 8.12 -1.37
CA ILE A 23 -7.75 7.06 -1.46
C ILE A 23 -8.44 5.70 -1.51
N GLU A 24 -9.34 5.44 -0.57
CA GLU A 24 -10.08 4.18 -0.47
C GLU A 24 -10.95 3.95 -1.72
N ALA A 25 -11.66 4.98 -2.18
CA ALA A 25 -12.49 4.90 -3.38
C ALA A 25 -11.68 4.67 -4.67
N ASN A 26 -10.39 5.02 -4.69
CA ASN A 26 -9.52 4.82 -5.83
C ASN A 26 -8.83 3.44 -5.86
N ILE A 27 -8.94 2.64 -4.79
CA ILE A 27 -8.44 1.26 -4.77
C ILE A 27 -9.46 0.34 -5.44
N ALA A 28 -9.04 -0.38 -6.48
CA ALA A 28 -9.86 -1.35 -7.19
C ALA A 28 -9.73 -2.77 -6.64
N SER A 29 -8.52 -3.17 -6.23
CA SER A 29 -8.28 -4.48 -5.57
C SER A 29 -7.02 -4.47 -4.74
N GLU A 30 -6.92 -5.43 -3.82
CA GLU A 30 -5.80 -5.61 -2.90
C GLU A 30 -5.30 -7.06 -2.95
N HIS A 31 -3.98 -7.24 -3.03
CA HIS A 31 -3.35 -8.55 -3.11
C HIS A 31 -2.25 -8.66 -2.06
N TYR A 32 -2.16 -9.80 -1.39
CA TYR A 32 -1.24 -10.01 -0.28
C TYR A 32 -0.44 -11.30 -0.47
N PHE A 33 0.85 -11.22 -0.23
CA PHE A 33 1.76 -12.37 -0.30
C PHE A 33 3.02 -12.08 0.53
N THR A 34 3.71 -13.13 0.97
CA THR A 34 5.04 -13.00 1.57
C THR A 34 6.13 -13.04 0.51
N ALA A 35 7.34 -12.57 0.82
CA ALA A 35 8.48 -12.74 -0.08
C ALA A 35 8.72 -14.21 -0.44
N GLU A 36 8.45 -15.11 0.51
CA GLU A 36 8.48 -16.54 0.31
C GLU A 36 7.43 -17.02 -0.72
N ASP A 37 6.17 -16.57 -0.60
CA ASP A 37 5.13 -16.91 -1.58
C ASP A 37 5.55 -16.47 -3.00
N GLY A 38 6.09 -15.26 -3.13
CA GLY A 38 6.60 -14.74 -4.41
C GLY A 38 7.76 -15.56 -4.95
N MET A 39 8.73 -15.93 -4.10
CA MET A 39 9.84 -16.80 -4.48
C MET A 39 9.36 -18.18 -4.92
N MET A 40 8.36 -18.76 -4.26
CA MET A 40 7.83 -20.08 -4.57
C MET A 40 7.02 -20.06 -5.88
N ALA A 41 6.23 -19.02 -6.13
CA ALA A 41 5.42 -18.87 -7.34
C ALA A 41 6.26 -18.57 -8.61
N GLY A 42 7.40 -17.89 -8.47
CA GLY A 42 8.27 -17.52 -9.59
C GLY A 42 9.20 -18.62 -10.11
N ARG A 43 9.24 -19.80 -9.48
CA ARG A 43 10.10 -20.90 -9.91
C ARG A 43 9.50 -21.64 -11.10
N ASP A 44 10.24 -21.73 -12.20
CA ASP A 44 9.93 -22.51 -13.40
C ASP A 44 10.10 -24.04 -13.22
N GLY A 45 10.10 -24.52 -11.97
CA GLY A 45 10.35 -25.91 -11.62
C GLY A 45 11.84 -26.32 -11.57
N ARG A 46 12.80 -25.42 -11.82
CA ARG A 46 14.25 -25.77 -11.82
C ARG A 46 15.06 -25.27 -10.62
N GLY A 47 14.46 -24.52 -9.71
CA GLY A 47 15.19 -23.91 -8.58
C GLY A 47 15.45 -24.88 -7.42
N HIS A 48 16.71 -25.07 -7.02
CA HIS A 48 17.07 -25.82 -5.80
C HIS A 48 16.56 -25.11 -4.53
N PHE A 49 16.12 -25.87 -3.52
CA PHE A 49 15.66 -25.33 -2.22
C PHE A 49 16.77 -24.65 -1.40
N ARG A 50 18.02 -24.68 -1.86
CA ARG A 50 19.20 -24.22 -1.12
C ARG A 50 19.28 -22.71 -0.91
N ASP A 51 18.57 -21.91 -1.72
CA ASP A 51 18.63 -20.45 -1.64
C ASP A 51 17.47 -19.83 -0.84
N ARG A 52 16.61 -20.66 -0.22
CA ARG A 52 15.50 -20.17 0.61
C ARG A 52 16.04 -19.71 1.97
N HIS A 53 15.95 -18.41 2.24
CA HIS A 53 16.20 -17.86 3.57
C HIS A 53 14.91 -17.83 4.41
N PRO A 54 14.90 -18.31 5.67
CA PRO A 54 13.69 -18.33 6.51
C PRO A 54 13.02 -16.96 6.70
N SER A 55 13.80 -15.88 6.67
CA SER A 55 13.26 -14.51 6.80
C SER A 55 12.34 -14.08 5.65
N LEU A 56 12.32 -14.80 4.52
CA LEU A 56 11.39 -14.50 3.43
C LEU A 56 9.91 -14.67 3.85
N HIS A 57 9.65 -15.54 4.83
CA HIS A 57 8.32 -15.72 5.41
C HIS A 57 7.87 -14.51 6.25
N LEU A 58 8.82 -13.69 6.73
CA LEU A 58 8.55 -12.58 7.67
C LEU A 58 8.23 -11.25 6.98
N LEU A 59 8.40 -11.18 5.67
CA LEU A 59 8.15 -9.99 4.87
C LEU A 59 6.82 -10.13 4.13
N THR A 60 5.83 -9.35 4.54
CA THR A 60 4.51 -9.30 3.90
C THR A 60 4.43 -8.12 2.94
N PHE A 61 3.97 -8.37 1.72
CA PHE A 61 3.63 -7.38 0.72
C PHE A 61 2.12 -7.17 0.64
N CYS A 62 1.71 -5.92 0.37
CA CYS A 62 0.40 -5.55 -0.11
C CYS A 62 0.58 -4.87 -1.47
N VAL A 63 -0.19 -5.30 -2.47
CA VAL A 63 -0.27 -4.64 -3.77
C VAL A 63 -1.68 -4.11 -3.95
N LEU A 64 -1.80 -2.79 -4.02
CA LEU A 64 -3.02 -2.09 -4.36
C LEU A 64 -3.04 -1.87 -5.87
N VAL A 65 -4.10 -2.30 -6.53
CA VAL A 65 -4.40 -1.90 -7.91
C VAL A 65 -5.36 -0.73 -7.85
N LEU A 66 -4.95 0.43 -8.37
CA LEU A 66 -5.80 1.62 -8.46
C LEU A 66 -6.78 1.51 -9.64
N ARG A 67 -7.84 2.32 -9.63
CA ARG A 67 -8.89 2.28 -10.68
C ARG A 67 -8.37 2.54 -12.10
N ASN A 68 -7.23 3.20 -12.25
CA ASN A 68 -6.57 3.43 -13.54
C ASN A 68 -5.61 2.30 -13.94
N GLY A 69 -5.53 1.22 -13.17
CA GLY A 69 -4.63 0.09 -13.40
C GLY A 69 -3.20 0.28 -12.85
N PHE A 70 -2.86 1.45 -12.29
CA PHE A 70 -1.57 1.65 -11.66
C PHE A 70 -1.46 0.85 -10.36
N THR A 71 -0.30 0.26 -10.10
CA THR A 71 -0.07 -0.57 -8.90
C THR A 71 0.79 0.17 -7.89
N VAL A 72 0.39 0.11 -6.62
CA VAL A 72 1.15 0.66 -5.50
C VAL A 72 1.42 -0.44 -4.49
N THR A 73 2.68 -0.60 -4.08
CA THR A 73 3.06 -1.63 -3.10
C THR A 73 3.27 -1.04 -1.72
N GLY A 74 3.07 -1.85 -0.70
CA GLY A 74 3.48 -1.57 0.67
C GLY A 74 4.01 -2.83 1.33
N GLU A 75 4.93 -2.66 2.26
CA GLU A 75 5.71 -3.74 2.84
C GLU A 75 5.62 -3.69 4.36
N SER A 76 5.57 -4.87 5.00
CA SER A 76 5.72 -5.03 6.44
C SER A 76 6.80 -6.09 6.71
N ALA A 77 7.94 -5.64 7.20
CA ALA A 77 9.05 -6.50 7.60
C ALA A 77 9.00 -6.73 9.11
N CYS A 78 8.77 -7.98 9.53
CA CYS A 78 8.78 -8.33 10.95
C CYS A 78 10.22 -8.44 11.46
N ALA A 79 10.53 -7.74 12.56
CA ALA A 79 11.89 -7.68 13.12
C ALA A 79 12.30 -8.98 13.84
N SER A 80 11.36 -9.72 14.41
CA SER A 80 11.60 -10.96 15.16
C SER A 80 10.60 -12.04 14.74
N PRO A 81 11.05 -13.23 14.32
CA PRO A 81 10.18 -14.32 13.91
C PRO A 81 9.12 -14.69 14.95
N GLU A 82 9.45 -14.61 16.24
CA GLU A 82 8.59 -14.94 17.37
C GLU A 82 7.38 -14.01 17.47
N ASN A 83 7.51 -12.78 16.96
CA ASN A 83 6.47 -11.77 16.94
C ASN A 83 5.73 -11.71 15.60
N PHE A 84 5.99 -12.65 14.68
CA PHE A 84 5.33 -12.65 13.40
C PHE A 84 3.82 -12.89 13.55
N ASN A 85 3.04 -11.97 12.99
CA ASN A 85 1.60 -12.07 12.89
C ASN A 85 1.18 -11.62 11.48
N ALA A 86 0.72 -12.58 10.68
CA ALA A 86 0.37 -12.34 9.28
C ALA A 86 -0.77 -11.32 9.12
N GLU A 87 -1.74 -11.28 10.04
CA GLU A 87 -2.85 -10.34 9.99
C GLU A 87 -2.36 -8.90 10.25
N ILE A 88 -1.52 -8.71 11.26
CA ILE A 88 -0.91 -7.41 11.57
C ILE A 88 0.00 -6.98 10.42
N GLY A 89 0.81 -7.90 9.88
CA GLY A 89 1.68 -7.63 8.73
C GLY A 89 0.90 -7.13 7.52
N ARG A 90 -0.26 -7.75 7.21
CA ARG A 90 -1.15 -7.29 6.13
C ARG A 90 -1.69 -5.89 6.37
N LYS A 91 -2.16 -5.59 7.59
CA LYS A 91 -2.67 -4.25 7.95
C LYS A 91 -1.61 -3.17 7.77
N ILE A 92 -0.38 -3.43 8.25
CA ILE A 92 0.75 -2.49 8.12
C ILE A 92 1.15 -2.33 6.65
N ALA A 93 1.29 -3.44 5.91
CA ALA A 93 1.64 -3.39 4.49
C ALA A 93 0.62 -2.60 3.67
N ARG A 94 -0.68 -2.80 3.93
CA ARG A 94 -1.77 -2.03 3.30
C ARG A 94 -1.69 -0.54 3.64
N GLN A 95 -1.50 -0.21 4.91
CA GLN A 95 -1.36 1.18 5.35
C GLN A 95 -0.17 1.86 4.65
N ASN A 96 0.97 1.17 4.56
CA ASN A 96 2.15 1.67 3.88
C ASN A 96 1.90 1.87 2.38
N ALA A 97 1.15 0.97 1.74
CA ALA A 97 0.74 1.13 0.34
C ALA A 97 -0.17 2.36 0.17
N ALA A 98 -1.21 2.50 1.00
CA ALA A 98 -2.14 3.63 0.96
C ALA A 98 -1.44 4.98 1.21
N GLN A 99 -0.45 5.03 2.10
CA GLN A 99 0.40 6.21 2.30
C GLN A 99 1.16 6.63 1.03
N LYS A 100 1.57 5.69 0.19
CA LYS A 100 2.21 6.00 -1.10
C LYS A 100 1.20 6.44 -2.16
N VAL A 101 -0.09 6.12 -2.04
CA VAL A 101 -1.15 6.62 -2.94
C VAL A 101 -1.39 8.12 -2.76
N TRP A 102 -1.28 8.63 -1.54
CA TRP A 102 -1.49 10.05 -1.22
C TRP A 102 -0.73 11.04 -2.11
N PRO A 103 0.61 10.99 -2.22
CA PRO A 103 1.34 11.91 -3.08
C PRO A 103 0.99 11.75 -4.57
N LEU A 104 0.62 10.55 -5.02
CA LEU A 104 0.22 10.32 -6.42
C LEU A 104 -1.12 11.01 -6.73
N MET A 105 -2.11 10.85 -5.86
CA MET A 105 -3.40 11.51 -6.02
C MET A 105 -3.29 13.03 -5.81
N GLY A 106 -2.41 13.48 -4.90
CA GLY A 106 -2.11 14.90 -4.72
C GLY A 106 -1.52 15.54 -5.97
N TYR A 107 -0.57 14.85 -6.62
CA TYR A 107 0.00 15.27 -7.90
C TYR A 107 -1.07 15.33 -9.00
N ALA A 108 -1.87 14.27 -9.16
CA ALA A 108 -2.94 14.22 -10.17
C ALA A 108 -4.00 15.33 -9.96
N LEU A 109 -4.36 15.62 -8.71
CA LEU A 109 -5.24 16.74 -8.38
C LEU A 109 -4.61 18.07 -8.76
N ARG A 110 -3.32 18.28 -8.45
CA ARG A 110 -2.62 19.52 -8.80
C ARG A 110 -2.56 19.73 -10.32
N ASP A 111 -2.30 18.68 -11.09
CA ASP A 111 -2.30 18.74 -12.55
C ASP A 111 -3.69 19.13 -13.08
N ALA A 112 -4.76 18.53 -12.55
CA ALA A 112 -6.13 18.88 -12.92
C ALA A 112 -6.48 20.35 -12.61
N LEU A 113 -6.06 20.85 -11.44
CA LEU A 113 -6.25 22.25 -11.08
C LEU A 113 -5.47 23.21 -11.98
N HIS A 114 -4.26 22.83 -12.40
CA HIS A 114 -3.45 23.63 -13.32
C HIS A 114 -4.01 23.64 -14.74
N ALA A 115 -4.58 22.51 -15.21
CA ALA A 115 -5.21 22.45 -16.53
C ALA A 115 -6.55 23.20 -16.61
N ALA A 116 -7.18 23.50 -15.47
CA ALA A 116 -8.44 24.24 -15.39
C ALA A 116 -8.27 25.77 -15.34
N THR A 117 -7.03 26.27 -15.31
CA THR A 117 -6.67 27.70 -15.43
C THR A 117 -6.28 28.06 -16.85
#